data_AF-A0A2K4ZR70-F1
#
_entry.id   AF-A0A2K4ZR70-F1
#
_cell.length_a   1.000
_cell.length_b   1.000
_cell.length_c   1.000
_cell.angle_alpha   90.00
_cell.angle_beta   90.00
_cell.angle_gamma   90.00
#
_symmetry.space_group_name_H-M   'P 1'
#
loop_
_entity.id
_entity.type
_entity.pdbx_description
1 polymer ?
#
loop_
_entity_poly.entity_id
_entity_poly.type
_entity_poly.pdbx_seq_one_letter_code
_entity_poly.pdbx_strand_id
1 'polypeptide(L)'
;MREGYRSHKLKPYREAAKAEQKLEKANINALYQKSLAENPQLASNPLSRWQQKQAIKKEYAAAKRAGQTAGHTAQAAGHTAKTGKAAKSVKEKAEQAGRFVMRHKKGFLIALALFLLVCLLMNTLSSCSMLAQSIGSAVSGSTYPSKDEDMLGTEADYAAKEAELQAELDNMESLHPGYDEYRYNLDPIGHNPHELAAYLSALLHEYTPQSAAAQLQRVFDLQYVLTLTEEVEIRYRTETSTDPETGETTSEEVPYEYYILHVELVNTQIAALAPELLTPDEYEMYQVYITTRGNKPLLFGGGSPDMGNSEDLSGVEFINGTRPGNPGLVDLAKRQVGNVGGYPYWSWYGFNSRVEWCACFVSWCYNQAGKSEPRFAGCQSQGVPWFQSHGQWGGRGYANIAPGDAIFFDWDLDGSADHVGIVIGTDGSRVYTVEGNSGDACKIKSYDLNYQCIKGYGLMNWN
;
A
#
# COMPACT_ATOMS: atom_id res chain seq x y z
N MET A 1 -11.35 4.70 50.35
CA MET A 1 -10.70 3.55 49.68
C MET A 1 -10.43 3.96 48.23
N ARG A 2 -9.18 3.86 47.75
CA ARG A 2 -8.83 4.11 46.35
C ARG A 2 -8.95 2.78 45.59
N GLU A 3 -9.96 2.64 44.75
CA GLU A 3 -10.08 1.49 43.85
C GLU A 3 -9.06 1.59 42.73
N GLY A 4 -8.14 0.62 42.68
CA GLY A 4 -7.16 0.50 41.61
C GLY A 4 -7.80 -0.07 40.36
N TYR A 5 -8.02 0.77 39.36
CA TYR A 5 -8.33 0.32 37.99
C TYR A 5 -7.12 -0.45 37.44
N ARG A 6 -7.21 -1.79 37.38
CA ARG A 6 -6.31 -2.62 36.57
C ARG A 6 -6.90 -2.76 35.17
N SER A 7 -6.43 -1.92 34.25
CA SER A 7 -6.63 -2.12 32.81
C SER A 7 -5.95 -3.43 32.39
N HIS A 8 -6.74 -4.40 31.95
CA HIS A 8 -6.25 -5.68 31.46
C HIS A 8 -6.28 -5.66 29.93
N LYS A 9 -5.13 -5.38 29.31
CA LYS A 9 -4.96 -5.45 27.86
C LYS A 9 -5.30 -6.87 27.37
N LEU A 10 -6.24 -6.98 26.43
CA LEU A 10 -6.77 -8.23 25.86
C LEU A 10 -5.66 -9.04 25.14
N LYS A 11 -5.84 -10.37 25.04
CA LYS A 11 -4.89 -11.29 24.38
C LYS A 11 -4.43 -10.84 22.96
N PRO A 12 -5.30 -10.31 22.08
CA PRO A 12 -4.92 -9.85 20.74
C PRO A 12 -3.89 -8.71 20.77
N TYR A 13 -4.03 -7.75 21.69
CA TYR A 13 -3.05 -6.68 21.89
C TYR A 13 -1.68 -7.23 22.33
N ARG A 14 -1.63 -8.39 23.00
CA ARG A 14 -0.38 -9.05 23.37
C ARG A 14 0.23 -9.83 22.20
N GLU A 15 -0.56 -10.22 21.20
CA GLU A 15 -0.12 -10.97 20.02
C GLU A 15 0.31 -10.05 18.88
N ALA A 16 -0.43 -8.96 18.61
CA ALA A 16 0.05 -7.85 17.79
C ALA A 16 1.36 -7.27 18.37
N ALA A 17 1.41 -7.01 19.68
CA ALA A 17 2.66 -6.60 20.32
C ALA A 17 3.76 -7.69 20.26
N LYS A 18 3.44 -8.98 20.17
CA LYS A 18 4.43 -10.05 19.96
C LYS A 18 4.90 -10.12 18.51
N ALA A 19 4.03 -9.89 17.53
CA ALA A 19 4.35 -9.84 16.11
C ALA A 19 5.21 -8.61 15.82
N GLU A 20 4.83 -7.44 16.34
CA GLU A 20 5.65 -6.23 16.36
C GLU A 20 6.98 -6.48 17.07
N GLN A 21 7.00 -7.19 18.22
CA GLN A 21 8.25 -7.56 18.89
C GLN A 21 9.09 -8.57 18.09
N LYS A 22 8.48 -9.44 17.30
CA LYS A 22 9.17 -10.44 16.48
C LYS A 22 9.78 -9.77 15.25
N LEU A 23 9.05 -8.87 14.61
CA LEU A 23 9.53 -7.98 13.56
C LEU A 23 10.64 -7.07 14.09
N GLU A 24 10.46 -6.46 15.27
CA GLU A 24 11.48 -5.66 15.96
C GLU A 24 12.76 -6.47 16.22
N LYS A 25 12.63 -7.72 16.70
CA LYS A 25 13.79 -8.61 16.87
C LYS A 25 14.45 -8.98 15.54
N ALA A 26 13.66 -9.22 14.50
CA ALA A 26 14.17 -9.52 13.16
C ALA A 26 14.93 -8.31 12.59
N ASN A 27 14.38 -7.11 12.71
CA ASN A 27 15.00 -5.87 12.29
C ASN A 27 16.27 -5.57 13.09
N ILE A 28 16.26 -5.69 14.41
CA ILE A 28 17.47 -5.55 15.25
C ILE A 28 18.54 -6.57 14.85
N ASN A 29 18.16 -7.81 14.53
CA ASN A 29 19.11 -8.83 14.07
C ASN A 29 19.62 -8.53 12.66
N ALA A 30 18.78 -8.03 11.75
CA ALA A 30 19.19 -7.63 10.40
C ALA A 30 20.18 -6.45 10.44
N LEU A 31 19.90 -5.43 11.25
CA LEU A 31 20.83 -4.32 11.52
C LEU A 31 22.14 -4.80 12.12
N TYR A 32 22.07 -5.74 13.05
CA TYR A 32 23.26 -6.34 13.65
C TYR A 32 24.10 -7.09 12.62
N GLN A 33 23.49 -7.90 11.74
CA GLN A 33 24.20 -8.60 10.66
C GLN A 33 24.80 -7.63 9.63
N LYS A 34 24.06 -6.58 9.25
CA LYS A 34 24.56 -5.51 8.38
C LYS A 34 25.79 -4.81 8.98
N SER A 35 25.74 -4.46 10.27
CA SER A 35 26.87 -3.82 10.97
C SER A 35 28.11 -4.72 11.06
N LEU A 36 27.93 -6.05 11.12
CA LEU A 36 29.02 -7.03 11.09
C LEU A 36 29.63 -7.19 9.71
N ALA A 37 28.82 -7.09 8.65
CA ALA A 37 29.28 -7.12 7.26
C ALA A 37 30.11 -5.86 6.93
N GLU A 38 29.70 -4.70 7.44
CA GLU A 38 30.38 -3.42 7.22
C GLU A 38 31.62 -3.23 8.10
N ASN A 39 31.69 -3.92 9.25
CA ASN A 39 32.84 -3.85 10.17
C ASN A 39 33.31 -5.25 10.61
N PRO A 40 33.95 -6.03 9.71
CA PRO A 40 34.35 -7.41 9.98
C PRO A 40 35.26 -7.58 11.20
N GLN A 41 36.07 -6.57 11.52
CA GLN A 41 36.94 -6.55 12.70
C GLN A 41 36.19 -6.69 14.04
N LEU A 42 34.92 -6.28 14.11
CA LEU A 42 34.08 -6.34 15.32
C LEU A 42 33.47 -7.74 15.56
N ALA A 43 33.49 -8.62 14.55
CA ALA A 43 32.99 -9.99 14.66
C ALA A 43 33.88 -10.90 15.52
N SER A 44 35.12 -10.49 15.77
CA SER A 44 36.17 -11.30 16.42
C SER A 44 36.05 -11.40 17.95
N ASN A 45 35.38 -10.44 18.61
CA ASN A 45 35.32 -10.37 20.07
C ASN A 45 33.88 -10.50 20.62
N PRO A 46 33.57 -11.53 21.45
CA PRO A 46 32.24 -11.72 22.05
C PRO A 46 31.71 -10.54 22.87
N LEU A 47 32.59 -9.81 23.56
CA LEU A 47 32.23 -8.61 24.35
C LEU A 47 31.82 -7.44 23.45
N SER A 48 32.54 -7.24 22.34
CA SER A 48 32.23 -6.21 21.35
C SER A 48 30.88 -6.50 20.68
N ARG A 49 30.64 -7.77 20.30
CA ARG A 49 29.35 -8.24 19.74
C ARG A 49 28.17 -7.97 20.67
N TRP A 50 28.35 -8.20 21.98
CA TRP A 50 27.31 -7.96 22.97
C TRP A 50 27.07 -6.46 23.20
N GLN A 51 28.13 -5.65 23.31
CA GLN A 51 28.02 -4.19 23.46
C GLN A 51 27.32 -3.56 22.25
N GLN A 52 27.67 -4.01 21.04
CA GLN A 52 27.06 -3.55 19.80
C GLN A 52 25.57 -3.90 19.72
N LYS A 53 25.20 -5.13 20.08
CA LYS A 53 23.79 -5.55 20.13
C LYS A 53 22.98 -4.74 21.16
N GLN A 54 23.59 -4.37 22.30
CA GLN A 54 22.97 -3.50 23.28
C GLN A 54 22.85 -2.05 22.81
N ALA A 55 23.85 -1.51 22.11
CA ALA A 55 23.82 -0.19 21.51
C ALA A 55 22.67 -0.07 20.49
N ILE A 56 22.58 -1.01 19.54
CA ILE A 56 21.50 -1.07 18.54
C ILE A 56 20.13 -1.14 19.23
N LYS A 57 19.98 -1.95 20.28
CA LYS A 57 18.72 -2.06 21.03
C LYS A 57 18.34 -0.74 21.74
N LYS A 58 19.32 -0.01 22.27
CA LYS A 58 19.11 1.27 22.96
C LYS A 58 18.71 2.36 21.98
N GLU A 59 19.34 2.39 20.80
CA GLU A 59 19.04 3.33 19.72
C GLU A 59 17.67 3.06 19.10
N TYR A 60 17.32 1.78 18.85
CA TYR A 60 16.00 1.37 18.39
C TYR A 60 14.87 1.86 19.33
N ALA A 61 15.06 1.72 20.64
CA ALA A 61 14.09 2.17 21.65
C ALA A 61 13.98 3.70 21.74
N ALA A 62 15.05 4.45 21.44
CA ALA A 62 15.05 5.91 21.41
C ALA A 62 14.33 6.45 20.16
N ALA A 63 14.55 5.84 19.00
CA ALA A 63 13.90 6.20 17.73
C ALA A 63 12.37 6.01 17.78
N LYS A 64 11.90 4.87 18.35
CA LYS A 64 10.47 4.60 18.55
C LYS A 64 9.78 5.68 19.40
N ARG A 65 10.48 6.22 20.41
CA ARG A 65 9.96 7.31 21.25
C ARG A 65 9.98 8.66 20.55
N ALA A 66 10.99 8.92 19.71
CA ALA A 66 11.07 10.16 18.94
C ALA A 66 9.92 10.28 17.93
N GLY A 67 9.60 9.21 17.19
CA GLY A 67 8.44 9.19 16.27
C GLY A 67 7.08 9.36 16.96
N GLN A 68 6.94 8.90 18.21
CA GLN A 68 5.72 9.12 19.01
C GLN A 68 5.63 10.54 19.63
N THR A 69 6.75 11.24 19.79
CA THR A 69 6.80 12.56 20.45
C THR A 69 6.75 13.71 19.43
N ALA A 70 7.18 13.50 18.19
CA ALA A 70 7.03 14.46 17.09
C ALA A 70 5.55 14.83 16.86
N GLY A 71 4.64 13.85 16.89
CA GLY A 71 3.19 14.05 16.75
C GLY A 71 2.50 14.83 17.90
N HIS A 72 3.12 14.95 19.09
CA HIS A 72 2.55 15.70 20.22
C HIS A 72 3.03 17.16 20.28
N THR A 73 4.06 17.54 19.53
CA THR A 73 4.61 18.90 19.61
C THR A 73 3.82 19.90 18.74
N ALA A 74 3.05 19.42 17.75
CA ALA A 74 2.16 20.26 16.93
C ALA A 74 0.89 20.72 17.67
N GLN A 75 0.46 20.03 18.73
CA GLN A 75 -0.70 20.44 19.55
C GLN A 75 -0.40 21.54 20.57
N ALA A 76 0.88 21.88 20.81
CA ALA A 76 1.26 22.94 21.73
C ALA A 76 1.26 24.35 21.10
N ALA A 77 1.03 24.48 19.79
CA ALA A 77 0.94 25.78 19.11
C ALA A 77 -0.48 26.36 19.04
N GLY A 78 -1.52 25.61 19.46
CA GLY A 78 -2.93 25.96 19.26
C GLY A 78 -3.68 26.59 20.46
N HIS A 79 -3.05 26.79 21.62
CA HIS A 79 -3.71 27.39 22.78
C HIS A 79 -2.89 28.50 23.43
N THR A 80 -2.84 29.65 22.77
CA THR A 80 -2.51 30.93 23.43
C THR A 80 -3.69 31.89 23.32
N ALA A 81 -4.76 31.57 24.04
CA ALA A 81 -5.72 32.58 24.46
C ALA A 81 -6.28 32.23 25.83
N LYS A 82 -5.97 33.12 26.79
CA LYS A 82 -6.60 33.39 28.10
C LYS A 82 -5.76 33.08 29.35
N THR A 83 -5.58 34.17 30.12
CA THR A 83 -5.39 34.30 31.58
C THR A 83 -4.01 34.65 32.17
N GLY A 84 -3.55 35.90 31.95
CA GLY A 84 -3.61 36.99 32.94
C GLY A 84 -3.01 36.90 34.36
N LYS A 85 -2.44 35.79 34.85
CA LYS A 85 -1.95 35.73 36.26
C LYS A 85 -0.51 35.24 36.47
N ALA A 86 0.27 35.02 35.41
CA ALA A 86 1.67 34.57 35.49
C ALA A 86 2.72 35.68 35.26
N ALA A 87 2.33 36.96 35.21
CA ALA A 87 3.25 38.06 34.86
C ALA A 87 4.06 38.62 36.05
N LYS A 88 3.69 38.35 37.30
CA LYS A 88 4.38 38.92 38.47
C LYS A 88 5.62 38.13 38.93
N SER A 89 5.69 36.82 38.67
CA SER A 89 6.81 35.97 39.11
C SER A 89 8.02 35.96 38.17
N VAL A 90 7.86 36.50 36.95
CA VAL A 90 8.93 36.58 35.93
C VAL A 90 9.85 37.79 36.17
N LYS A 91 9.29 38.90 36.70
CA LYS A 91 10.05 40.15 36.90
C LYS A 91 11.14 40.03 37.97
N GLU A 92 10.88 39.27 39.04
CA GLU A 92 11.84 39.10 40.15
C GLU A 92 13.00 38.15 39.80
N LYS A 93 12.77 37.15 38.92
CA LYS A 93 13.83 36.22 38.48
C LYS A 93 14.72 36.79 37.37
N ALA A 94 14.21 37.69 36.54
CA ALA A 94 14.98 38.35 35.49
C ALA A 94 16.07 39.28 36.07
N GLU A 95 15.79 39.96 37.19
CA GLU A 95 16.77 40.86 37.84
C GLU A 95 17.92 40.11 38.54
N GLN A 96 17.69 38.89 39.03
CA GLN A 96 18.75 38.03 39.58
C GLN A 96 19.69 37.48 38.49
N ALA A 97 19.15 37.11 37.33
CA ALA A 97 19.95 36.63 36.20
C ALA A 97 20.81 37.74 35.57
N GLY A 98 20.27 38.96 35.43
CA GLY A 98 21.00 40.10 34.88
C GLY A 98 22.22 40.52 35.72
N ARG A 99 22.14 40.42 37.05
CA ARG A 99 23.26 40.77 37.96
C ARG A 99 24.38 39.72 37.99
N PHE A 100 24.08 38.45 37.68
CA PHE A 100 25.09 37.39 37.60
C PHE A 100 25.95 37.49 36.33
N VAL A 101 25.32 37.83 35.19
CA VAL A 101 25.99 38.02 33.90
C VAL A 101 26.97 39.20 33.93
N MET A 102 26.62 40.30 34.60
CA MET A 102 27.51 41.46 34.72
C MET A 102 28.76 41.21 35.60
N ARG A 103 28.67 40.30 36.59
CA ARG A 103 29.80 39.99 37.50
C ARG A 103 30.90 39.15 36.85
N HIS A 104 30.57 38.36 35.84
CA HIS A 104 31.52 37.48 35.14
C HIS A 104 31.65 37.82 33.65
N LYS A 105 31.56 39.11 33.28
CA LYS A 105 31.56 39.57 31.87
C LYS A 105 32.68 38.99 31.00
N LYS A 106 33.89 38.81 31.56
CA LYS A 106 35.02 38.20 30.85
C LYS A 106 34.88 36.69 30.68
N GLY A 107 34.40 35.99 31.71
CA GLY A 107 34.13 34.55 31.66
C GLY A 107 32.96 34.20 30.74
N PHE A 108 31.93 35.05 30.72
CA PHE A 108 30.78 34.89 29.83
C PHE A 108 31.14 35.20 28.37
N LEU A 109 31.99 36.20 28.11
CA LEU A 109 32.52 36.45 26.77
C LEU A 109 33.40 35.30 26.27
N ILE A 110 34.22 34.70 27.14
CA ILE A 110 35.02 33.52 26.81
C ILE A 110 34.12 32.30 26.55
N ALA A 111 33.09 32.08 27.38
CA ALA A 111 32.12 31.00 27.19
C ALA A 111 31.28 31.19 25.91
N LEU A 112 30.89 32.43 25.59
CA LEU A 112 30.16 32.75 24.36
C LEU A 112 31.06 32.62 23.13
N ALA A 113 32.34 33.02 23.22
CA ALA A 113 33.31 32.83 22.14
C ALA A 113 33.63 31.34 21.94
N LEU A 114 33.77 30.55 23.00
CA LEU A 114 33.92 29.09 22.92
C LEU A 114 32.66 28.43 22.36
N PHE A 115 31.46 28.89 22.76
CA PHE A 115 30.20 28.40 22.22
C PHE A 115 30.06 28.74 20.73
N LEU A 116 30.40 29.95 20.32
CA LEU A 116 30.40 30.36 18.91
C LEU A 116 31.47 29.63 18.10
N LEU A 117 32.65 29.36 18.68
CA LEU A 117 33.70 28.53 18.07
C LEU A 117 33.22 27.08 17.90
N VAL A 118 32.52 26.52 18.90
CA VAL A 118 31.88 25.20 18.80
C VAL A 118 30.78 25.22 17.73
N CYS A 119 29.94 26.25 17.66
CA CYS A 119 28.94 26.40 16.59
C CYS A 119 29.58 26.57 15.20
N LEU A 120 30.73 27.25 15.10
CA LEU A 120 31.48 27.39 13.84
C LEU A 120 32.12 26.06 13.42
N LEU A 121 32.64 25.28 14.38
CA LEU A 121 33.15 23.92 14.17
C LEU A 121 32.03 22.92 13.83
N MET A 122 30.80 23.16 14.29
CA MET A 122 29.62 22.40 13.85
C MET A 122 29.18 22.75 12.43
N ASN A 123 29.50 23.95 11.91
CA ASN A 123 29.23 24.34 10.52
C ASN A 123 30.30 23.86 9.51
N THR A 124 31.46 23.38 9.97
CA THR A 124 32.43 22.67 9.11
C THR A 124 32.14 21.16 9.01
N LEU A 125 31.02 20.70 9.58
CA LEU A 125 30.54 19.32 9.57
C LEU A 125 29.24 19.13 8.76
N SER A 126 28.81 20.13 7.98
CA SER A 126 27.66 20.03 7.06
C SER A 126 27.90 19.08 5.86
N SER A 127 29.05 18.42 5.78
CA SER A 127 29.34 17.39 4.77
C SER A 127 29.56 15.99 5.35
N CYS A 128 29.44 15.81 6.67
CA CYS A 128 29.53 14.49 7.31
C CYS A 128 28.35 14.15 8.23
N SER A 129 27.32 15.00 8.30
CA SER A 129 26.07 14.69 9.00
C SER A 129 25.23 13.60 8.32
N MET A 130 25.46 13.28 7.05
CA MET A 130 24.78 12.16 6.37
C MET A 130 25.36 10.78 6.71
N LEU A 131 26.64 10.68 7.07
CA LEU A 131 27.27 9.38 7.36
C LEU A 131 27.11 8.95 8.83
N ALA A 132 26.98 9.89 9.78
CA ALA A 132 26.77 9.55 11.19
C ALA A 132 25.34 9.08 11.53
N GLN A 133 24.39 9.26 10.61
CA GLN A 133 23.04 8.69 10.73
C GLN A 133 22.97 7.21 10.30
N SER A 134 23.98 6.68 9.60
CA SER A 134 23.89 5.40 8.87
C SER A 134 23.76 4.11 9.71
N ILE A 135 24.06 4.12 11.03
CA ILE A 135 23.97 2.90 11.87
C ILE A 135 22.73 2.91 12.80
N GLY A 136 22.18 4.09 13.13
CA GLY A 136 20.95 4.24 13.91
C GLY A 136 19.67 4.41 13.07
N SER A 137 19.80 4.57 11.75
CA SER A 137 18.73 4.99 10.82
C SER A 137 17.89 3.88 10.20
N ALA A 138 18.39 2.65 10.12
CA ALA A 138 17.79 1.70 9.17
C ALA A 138 16.42 1.11 9.60
N VAL A 139 15.92 1.40 10.82
CA VAL A 139 14.52 1.10 11.20
C VAL A 139 13.63 2.35 11.11
N SER A 140 14.12 3.52 11.52
CA SER A 140 13.35 4.76 11.45
C SER A 140 13.15 5.26 10.03
N GLY A 141 14.08 4.97 9.11
CA GLY A 141 13.97 5.29 7.69
C GLY A 141 13.20 4.26 6.86
N SER A 142 12.66 3.20 7.48
CA SER A 142 11.93 2.14 6.74
C SER A 142 10.43 2.13 7.01
N THR A 143 9.95 2.93 7.96
CA THR A 143 8.52 3.04 8.27
C THR A 143 7.98 4.31 7.65
N TYR A 144 6.78 4.26 7.07
CA TYR A 144 6.12 5.48 6.62
C TYR A 144 5.99 6.47 7.79
N PRO A 145 6.49 7.71 7.64
CA PRO A 145 6.52 8.65 8.76
C PRO A 145 5.16 9.32 9.01
N SER A 146 4.28 9.36 7.99
CA SER A 146 2.92 9.92 8.07
C SER A 146 1.97 9.02 8.89
N LYS A 147 0.87 9.61 9.39
CA LYS A 147 -0.18 8.86 10.09
C LYS A 147 -1.03 8.05 9.11
N ASP A 148 -1.52 6.91 9.56
CA ASP A 148 -2.34 5.99 8.77
C ASP A 148 -3.58 6.69 8.19
N GLU A 149 -4.27 7.52 8.98
CA GLU A 149 -5.43 8.31 8.52
C GLU A 149 -5.08 9.30 7.41
N ASP A 150 -3.93 9.97 7.52
CA ASP A 150 -3.46 10.94 6.52
C ASP A 150 -3.05 10.24 5.21
N MET A 151 -2.42 9.08 5.32
CA MET A 151 -2.04 8.24 4.17
C MET A 151 -3.26 7.67 3.45
N LEU A 152 -4.24 7.15 4.20
CA LEU A 152 -5.51 6.65 3.66
C LEU A 152 -6.32 7.75 2.97
N GLY A 153 -6.39 8.95 3.58
CA GLY A 153 -7.06 10.09 2.95
C GLY A 153 -6.37 10.52 1.65
N THR A 154 -5.03 10.48 1.62
CA THR A 154 -4.24 10.85 0.44
C THR A 154 -4.39 9.83 -0.70
N GLU A 155 -4.45 8.54 -0.37
CA GLU A 155 -4.74 7.47 -1.35
C GLU A 155 -6.16 7.64 -1.93
N ALA A 156 -7.15 7.89 -1.08
CA ALA A 156 -8.52 8.14 -1.53
C ALA A 156 -8.63 9.35 -2.47
N ASP A 157 -7.89 10.42 -2.20
CA ASP A 157 -7.84 11.61 -3.07
C ASP A 157 -7.24 11.29 -4.45
N TYR A 158 -6.23 10.42 -4.52
CA TYR A 158 -5.65 10.00 -5.80
C TYR A 158 -6.59 9.05 -6.57
N ALA A 159 -7.19 8.09 -5.87
CA ALA A 159 -8.19 7.20 -6.45
C ALA A 159 -9.43 7.96 -6.97
N ALA A 160 -9.79 9.09 -6.34
CA ALA A 160 -10.86 9.96 -6.84
C ALA A 160 -10.51 10.61 -8.18
N LYS A 161 -9.25 11.02 -8.40
CA LYS A 161 -8.78 11.54 -9.70
C LYS A 161 -8.85 10.49 -10.80
N GLU A 162 -8.47 9.26 -10.47
CA GLU A 162 -8.59 8.12 -11.38
C GLU A 162 -10.05 7.86 -11.76
N ALA A 163 -10.98 7.97 -10.81
CA ALA A 163 -12.40 7.86 -11.07
C ALA A 163 -12.95 9.01 -11.94
N GLU A 164 -12.46 10.23 -11.75
CA GLU A 164 -12.81 11.39 -12.60
C GLU A 164 -12.35 11.20 -14.05
N LEU A 165 -11.11 10.75 -14.27
CA LEU A 165 -10.61 10.43 -15.61
C LEU A 165 -11.37 9.27 -16.26
N GLN A 166 -11.70 8.23 -15.50
CA GLN A 166 -12.53 7.15 -16.03
C GLN A 166 -13.92 7.67 -16.44
N ALA A 167 -14.51 8.57 -15.66
CA ALA A 167 -15.79 9.18 -16.00
C ALA A 167 -15.68 10.07 -17.26
N GLU A 168 -14.57 10.76 -17.47
CA GLU A 168 -14.30 11.50 -18.72
C GLU A 168 -14.27 10.56 -19.93
N LEU A 169 -13.54 9.43 -19.84
CA LEU A 169 -13.49 8.42 -20.89
C LEU A 169 -14.86 7.77 -21.18
N ASP A 170 -15.62 7.43 -20.14
CA ASP A 170 -16.95 6.81 -20.28
C ASP A 170 -17.96 7.74 -20.96
N ASN A 171 -17.73 9.06 -20.89
CA ASN A 171 -18.61 10.09 -21.44
C ASN A 171 -18.04 10.79 -22.69
N MET A 172 -16.95 10.26 -23.28
CA MET A 172 -16.19 10.89 -24.36
C MET A 172 -17.07 11.38 -25.52
N GLU A 173 -18.01 10.55 -26.00
CA GLU A 173 -18.90 10.88 -27.12
C GLU A 173 -19.87 12.03 -26.81
N SER A 174 -20.28 12.15 -25.55
CA SER A 174 -21.16 13.22 -25.10
C SER A 174 -20.42 14.54 -24.84
N LEU A 175 -19.16 14.43 -24.40
CA LEU A 175 -18.28 15.57 -24.11
C LEU A 175 -17.68 16.17 -25.39
N HIS A 176 -17.48 15.34 -26.42
CA HIS A 176 -16.90 15.73 -27.71
C HIS A 176 -17.83 15.40 -28.87
N PRO A 177 -19.05 15.96 -28.94
CA PRO A 177 -19.99 15.65 -30.04
C PRO A 177 -19.50 16.23 -31.37
N GLY A 178 -19.95 15.65 -32.48
CA GLY A 178 -19.66 16.13 -33.83
C GLY A 178 -18.81 15.20 -34.68
N TYR A 179 -18.37 14.07 -34.12
CA TYR A 179 -17.67 13.00 -34.84
C TYR A 179 -18.64 11.90 -35.27
N ASP A 180 -18.37 11.29 -36.42
CA ASP A 180 -19.11 10.15 -36.95
C ASP A 180 -18.62 8.81 -36.38
N GLU A 181 -17.36 8.74 -35.92
CA GLU A 181 -16.71 7.54 -35.36
C GLU A 181 -15.74 7.91 -34.21
N TYR A 182 -15.68 7.08 -33.17
CA TYR A 182 -14.71 7.20 -32.07
C TYR A 182 -13.86 5.93 -32.02
N ARG A 183 -12.54 6.09 -31.97
CA ARG A 183 -11.57 4.99 -31.90
C ARG A 183 -10.76 5.08 -30.62
N TYR A 184 -10.71 4.01 -29.86
CA TYR A 184 -10.11 4.00 -28.52
C TYR A 184 -8.84 3.13 -28.46
N ASN A 185 -7.77 3.69 -27.93
CA ASN A 185 -6.53 3.00 -27.55
C ASN A 185 -6.20 3.35 -26.10
N LEU A 186 -6.69 2.57 -25.13
CA LEU A 186 -6.69 2.96 -23.72
C LEU A 186 -5.86 1.99 -22.86
N ASP A 187 -4.86 2.53 -22.19
CA ASP A 187 -4.21 1.83 -21.09
C ASP A 187 -5.13 1.76 -19.84
N PRO A 188 -4.97 0.76 -18.96
CA PRO A 188 -5.78 0.64 -17.75
C PRO A 188 -5.59 1.82 -16.80
N ILE A 189 -6.66 2.27 -16.13
CA ILE A 189 -6.59 3.23 -15.04
C ILE A 189 -6.47 2.49 -13.69
N GLY A 190 -5.48 2.88 -12.90
CA GLY A 190 -5.23 2.40 -11.55
C GLY A 190 -3.76 2.54 -11.14
N HIS A 191 -3.54 2.81 -9.85
CA HIS A 191 -2.22 2.89 -9.25
C HIS A 191 -2.03 1.86 -8.13
N ASN A 192 -0.78 1.65 -7.73
CA ASN A 192 -0.42 0.90 -6.53
C ASN A 192 -0.34 1.86 -5.32
N PRO A 193 -1.20 1.70 -4.29
CA PRO A 193 -1.21 2.58 -3.12
C PRO A 193 0.13 2.64 -2.38
N HIS A 194 0.88 1.53 -2.35
CA HIS A 194 2.19 1.49 -1.71
C HIS A 194 3.26 2.23 -2.51
N GLU A 195 3.12 2.32 -3.84
CA GLU A 195 4.01 3.12 -4.68
C GLU A 195 3.78 4.61 -4.49
N LEU A 196 2.52 5.03 -4.50
CA LEU A 196 2.15 6.41 -4.20
C LEU A 196 2.62 6.81 -2.79
N ALA A 197 2.34 5.97 -1.79
CA ALA A 197 2.75 6.22 -0.41
C ALA A 197 4.27 6.30 -0.25
N ALA A 198 5.02 5.39 -0.89
CA ALA A 198 6.48 5.41 -0.86
C ALA A 198 7.06 6.65 -1.55
N TYR A 199 6.50 7.05 -2.70
CA TYR A 199 6.92 8.25 -3.43
C TYR A 199 6.71 9.51 -2.59
N LEU A 200 5.51 9.68 -2.03
CA LEU A 200 5.19 10.84 -1.20
C LEU A 200 5.99 10.84 0.11
N SER A 201 6.22 9.68 0.73
CA SER A 201 7.05 9.59 1.94
C SER A 201 8.52 9.84 1.66
N ALA A 202 9.05 9.48 0.49
CA ALA A 202 10.41 9.82 0.10
C ALA A 202 10.57 11.32 -0.13
N LEU A 203 9.63 11.93 -0.86
CA LEU A 203 9.69 13.33 -1.26
C LEU A 203 9.32 14.30 -0.12
N LEU A 204 8.21 14.06 0.55
CA LEU A 204 7.63 14.98 1.55
C LEU A 204 8.01 14.62 2.98
N HIS A 205 8.59 13.43 3.18
CA HIS A 205 8.74 12.82 4.50
C HIS A 205 7.34 12.62 5.13
N GLU A 206 6.91 13.48 6.05
CA GLU A 206 5.55 13.48 6.60
C GLU A 206 4.60 14.31 5.72
N TYR A 207 3.40 13.79 5.46
CA TYR A 207 2.38 14.48 4.66
C TYR A 207 0.98 14.26 5.20
N THR A 208 0.11 15.24 4.92
CA THR A 208 -1.35 15.15 5.00
C THR A 208 -1.94 15.23 3.59
N PRO A 209 -3.24 14.92 3.39
CA PRO A 209 -3.87 15.08 2.08
C PRO A 209 -3.68 16.48 1.48
N GLN A 210 -3.77 17.52 2.31
CA GLN A 210 -3.60 18.92 1.88
C GLN A 210 -2.16 19.22 1.44
N SER A 211 -1.15 18.70 2.14
CA SER A 211 0.25 18.94 1.74
C SER A 211 0.65 18.11 0.52
N ALA A 212 0.03 16.94 0.31
CA ALA A 212 0.31 16.06 -0.81
C ALA A 212 -0.40 16.50 -2.10
N ALA A 213 -1.49 17.27 -2.04
CA ALA A 213 -2.36 17.60 -3.17
C ALA A 213 -1.62 18.06 -4.45
N ALA A 214 -0.62 18.95 -4.32
CA ALA A 214 0.16 19.41 -5.47
C ALA A 214 1.00 18.30 -6.12
N GLN A 215 1.54 17.38 -5.31
CA GLN A 215 2.30 16.24 -5.80
C GLN A 215 1.37 15.15 -6.37
N LEU A 216 0.19 14.96 -5.79
CA LEU A 216 -0.83 14.06 -6.37
C LEU A 216 -1.18 14.51 -7.78
N GLN A 217 -1.47 15.80 -7.99
CA GLN A 217 -1.78 16.31 -9.33
C GLN A 217 -0.61 16.09 -10.30
N ARG A 218 0.61 16.45 -9.88
CA ARG A 218 1.80 16.29 -10.72
C ARG A 218 2.04 14.83 -11.14
N VAL A 219 1.93 13.88 -10.21
CA VAL A 219 2.13 12.46 -10.52
C VAL A 219 1.00 11.95 -11.40
N PHE A 220 -0.24 12.37 -11.14
CA PHE A 220 -1.39 12.00 -11.95
C PHE A 220 -1.23 12.44 -13.41
N ASP A 221 -0.83 13.70 -13.64
CA ASP A 221 -0.61 14.27 -14.99
C ASP A 221 0.52 13.57 -15.75
N LEU A 222 1.49 12.99 -15.04
CA LEU A 222 2.60 12.23 -15.63
C LEU A 222 2.24 10.76 -15.82
N GLN A 223 1.45 10.20 -14.92
CA GLN A 223 0.98 8.83 -15.00
C GLN A 223 0.00 8.68 -16.15
N TYR A 224 -0.97 9.60 -16.29
CA TYR A 224 -2.05 9.50 -17.25
C TYR A 224 -1.97 10.60 -18.30
N VAL A 225 -1.66 10.22 -19.54
CA VAL A 225 -1.64 11.14 -20.68
C VAL A 225 -2.77 10.79 -21.63
N LEU A 226 -3.84 11.59 -21.61
CA LEU A 226 -4.97 11.51 -22.54
C LEU A 226 -4.72 12.40 -23.75
N THR A 227 -4.75 11.81 -24.95
CA THR A 227 -4.57 12.50 -26.22
C THR A 227 -5.79 12.30 -27.11
N LEU A 228 -6.31 13.41 -27.64
CA LEU A 228 -7.43 13.42 -28.59
C LEU A 228 -6.93 13.90 -29.95
N THR A 229 -7.12 13.09 -31.00
CA THR A 229 -6.69 13.43 -32.37
C THR A 229 -7.86 13.32 -33.33
N GLU A 230 -8.15 14.40 -34.06
CA GLU A 230 -9.14 14.40 -35.13
C GLU A 230 -8.52 13.94 -36.46
N GLU A 231 -9.20 13.01 -37.13
CA GLU A 231 -8.93 12.57 -38.49
C GLU A 231 -10.18 12.82 -39.36
N VAL A 232 -10.00 13.42 -40.53
CA VAL A 232 -11.07 13.65 -41.50
C VAL A 232 -10.82 12.82 -42.75
N GLU A 233 -11.75 11.90 -43.05
CA GLU A 233 -11.74 11.09 -44.25
C GLU A 233 -12.76 11.62 -45.26
N ILE A 234 -12.44 11.56 -46.57
CA ILE A 234 -13.46 11.77 -47.60
C ILE A 234 -14.07 10.43 -47.95
N ARG A 235 -15.36 10.24 -47.62
CA ARG A 235 -16.14 9.05 -47.96
C ARG A 235 -17.21 9.40 -49.01
N TYR A 236 -17.79 8.38 -49.63
CA TYR A 236 -18.79 8.54 -50.68
C TYR A 236 -20.12 7.93 -50.23
N ARG A 237 -21.22 8.62 -50.52
CA ARG A 237 -22.58 8.10 -50.33
C ARG A 237 -23.35 8.19 -51.63
N THR A 238 -24.23 7.22 -51.87
CA THR A 238 -25.15 7.28 -53.01
C THR A 238 -26.32 8.19 -52.67
N GLU A 239 -26.45 9.30 -53.37
CA GLU A 239 -27.65 10.14 -53.33
C GLU A 239 -28.56 9.77 -54.50
N THR A 240 -29.87 9.70 -54.24
CA THR A 240 -30.86 9.34 -55.24
C THR A 240 -31.83 10.50 -55.40
N SER A 241 -31.95 11.02 -56.62
CA SER A 241 -32.86 12.11 -56.97
C SER A 241 -33.94 11.59 -57.91
N THR A 242 -35.19 11.99 -57.67
CA THR A 242 -36.31 11.66 -58.57
C THR A 242 -36.80 12.94 -59.22
N ASP A 243 -36.82 12.95 -60.55
CA ASP A 243 -37.38 14.05 -61.31
C ASP A 243 -38.90 14.13 -61.06
N PRO A 244 -39.41 15.25 -60.52
CA PRO A 244 -40.84 15.38 -60.19
C PRO A 244 -41.75 15.45 -61.42
N GLU A 245 -41.22 15.70 -62.61
CA GLU A 245 -41.96 15.86 -63.86
C GLU A 245 -41.99 14.58 -64.70
N THR A 246 -40.88 13.83 -64.70
CA THR A 246 -40.74 12.58 -65.49
C THR A 246 -40.88 11.30 -64.65
N GLY A 247 -40.68 11.38 -63.32
CA GLY A 247 -40.65 10.24 -62.42
C GLY A 247 -39.40 9.37 -62.53
N GLU A 248 -38.43 9.76 -63.36
CA GLU A 248 -37.17 9.03 -63.53
C GLU A 248 -36.27 9.23 -62.31
N THR A 249 -35.63 8.15 -61.87
CA THR A 249 -34.75 8.15 -60.69
C THR A 249 -33.30 8.02 -61.12
N THR A 250 -32.46 8.97 -60.72
CA THR A 250 -31.01 8.92 -60.93
C THR A 250 -30.29 8.77 -59.60
N SER A 251 -29.18 8.04 -59.60
CA SER A 251 -28.31 7.87 -58.43
C SER A 251 -26.90 8.31 -58.77
N GLU A 252 -26.28 9.09 -57.88
CA GLU A 252 -24.90 9.55 -58.02
C GLU A 252 -24.13 9.39 -56.70
N GLU A 253 -22.82 9.18 -56.79
CA GLU A 253 -21.95 9.13 -55.60
C GLU A 253 -21.45 10.54 -55.28
N VAL A 254 -21.81 11.03 -54.10
CA VAL A 254 -21.43 12.36 -53.62
C VAL A 254 -20.40 12.21 -52.50
N PRO A 255 -19.24 12.89 -52.57
CA PRO A 255 -18.26 12.87 -51.49
C PRO A 255 -18.78 13.66 -50.29
N TYR A 256 -18.45 13.20 -49.09
CA TYR A 256 -18.70 13.91 -47.84
C TYR A 256 -17.54 13.70 -46.86
N GLU A 257 -17.35 14.67 -45.97
CA GLU A 257 -16.36 14.58 -44.89
C GLU A 257 -16.89 13.67 -43.79
N TYR A 258 -16.07 12.71 -43.37
CA TYR A 258 -16.34 11.75 -42.30
C TYR A 258 -15.33 11.99 -41.18
N TYR A 259 -15.82 12.41 -40.02
CA TYR A 259 -15.00 12.88 -38.91
C TYR A 259 -14.78 11.74 -37.89
N ILE A 260 -13.52 11.45 -37.59
CA ILE A 260 -13.10 10.38 -36.67
C ILE A 260 -12.33 11.01 -35.51
N LEU A 261 -12.71 10.71 -34.26
CA LEU A 261 -11.93 11.07 -33.07
C LEU A 261 -11.16 9.86 -32.55
N HIS A 262 -9.83 9.95 -32.54
CA HIS A 262 -8.97 8.99 -31.86
C HIS A 262 -8.73 9.42 -30.42
N VAL A 263 -9.00 8.51 -29.50
CA VAL A 263 -8.91 8.68 -28.05
C VAL A 263 -7.82 7.75 -27.53
N GLU A 264 -6.69 8.31 -27.13
CA GLU A 264 -5.54 7.55 -26.65
C GLU A 264 -5.24 7.89 -25.19
N LEU A 265 -5.17 6.88 -24.32
CA LEU A 265 -4.72 7.03 -22.94
C LEU A 265 -3.46 6.19 -22.74
N VAL A 266 -2.38 6.83 -22.28
CA VAL A 266 -1.15 6.16 -21.86
C VAL A 266 -1.03 6.19 -20.34
N ASN A 267 -0.74 5.04 -19.71
CA ASN A 267 -0.50 4.91 -18.27
C ASN A 267 0.98 4.54 -17.97
N THR A 268 1.71 5.46 -17.35
CA THR A 268 3.07 5.21 -16.85
C THR A 268 3.07 5.00 -15.33
N GLN A 269 3.31 3.76 -14.89
CA GLN A 269 3.32 3.40 -13.47
C GLN A 269 4.25 4.28 -12.62
N ILE A 270 3.85 4.59 -11.38
CA ILE A 270 4.60 5.46 -10.46
C ILE A 270 6.03 4.94 -10.26
N ALA A 271 6.24 3.62 -10.17
CA ALA A 271 7.58 3.04 -10.08
C ALA A 271 8.51 3.40 -11.25
N ALA A 272 7.98 3.58 -12.47
CA ALA A 272 8.75 4.00 -13.63
C ALA A 272 9.04 5.51 -13.63
N LEU A 273 8.16 6.31 -13.05
CA LEU A 273 8.34 7.77 -12.91
C LEU A 273 9.27 8.15 -11.75
N ALA A 274 9.28 7.36 -10.67
CA ALA A 274 10.04 7.60 -9.45
C ALA A 274 11.53 7.98 -9.66
N PRO A 275 12.33 7.30 -10.50
CA PRO A 275 13.75 7.66 -10.69
C PRO A 275 13.96 9.02 -11.38
N GLU A 276 12.95 9.52 -12.11
CA GLU A 276 13.02 10.84 -12.76
C GLU A 276 12.49 11.96 -11.88
N LEU A 277 11.57 11.64 -10.96
CA LEU A 277 10.90 12.61 -10.10
C LEU A 277 11.58 12.82 -8.74
N LEU A 278 12.39 11.87 -8.30
CA LEU A 278 13.09 11.89 -7.02
C LEU A 278 14.58 12.18 -7.22
N THR A 279 15.19 12.89 -6.26
CA THR A 279 16.64 12.95 -6.16
C THR A 279 17.22 11.56 -5.85
N PRO A 280 18.53 11.31 -6.08
CA PRO A 280 19.13 10.00 -5.79
C PRO A 280 18.88 9.51 -4.35
N ASP A 281 19.00 10.40 -3.36
CA ASP A 281 18.79 10.07 -1.95
C ASP A 281 17.30 9.74 -1.64
N GLU A 282 16.37 10.50 -2.23
CA GLU A 282 14.94 10.24 -2.11
C GLU A 282 14.54 8.93 -2.83
N TYR A 283 15.15 8.63 -3.97
CA TYR A 283 14.90 7.39 -4.69
C TYR A 283 15.41 6.16 -3.91
N GLU A 284 16.56 6.25 -3.25
CA GLU A 284 17.01 5.20 -2.33
C GLU A 284 16.00 4.99 -1.20
N MET A 285 15.46 6.08 -0.63
CA MET A 285 14.43 6.00 0.40
C MET A 285 13.12 5.38 -0.12
N TYR A 286 12.69 5.76 -1.32
CA TYR A 286 11.55 5.16 -2.01
C TYR A 286 11.71 3.64 -2.15
N GLN A 287 12.87 3.17 -2.60
CA GLN A 287 13.16 1.73 -2.72
C GLN A 287 13.07 0.99 -1.38
N VAL A 288 13.55 1.62 -0.30
CA VAL A 288 13.41 1.08 1.06
C VAL A 288 11.92 0.99 1.45
N TYR A 289 11.14 2.05 1.23
CA TYR A 289 9.71 2.04 1.56
C TYR A 289 8.91 1.04 0.73
N ILE A 290 9.19 0.88 -0.56
CA ILE A 290 8.57 -0.15 -1.41
C ILE A 290 8.87 -1.55 -0.87
N THR A 291 10.15 -1.84 -0.62
CA THR A 291 10.59 -3.17 -0.16
C THR A 291 9.97 -3.55 1.17
N THR A 292 9.79 -2.56 2.06
CA THR A 292 9.25 -2.77 3.41
C THR A 292 7.75 -2.48 3.52
N ARG A 293 7.12 -1.98 2.45
CA ARG A 293 5.79 -1.36 2.48
C ARG A 293 5.62 -0.37 3.63
N GLY A 294 6.67 0.39 3.93
CA GLY A 294 6.74 1.30 5.06
C GLY A 294 6.42 0.65 6.42
N ASN A 295 6.70 -0.65 6.57
CA ASN A 295 6.29 -1.49 7.70
C ASN A 295 4.78 -1.48 8.00
N LYS A 296 3.95 -1.15 7.01
CA LYS A 296 2.48 -1.13 7.09
C LYS A 296 1.84 -1.84 5.89
N PRO A 297 2.13 -3.14 5.67
CA PRO A 297 1.75 -3.85 4.44
C PRO A 297 0.25 -4.04 4.21
N LEU A 298 -0.59 -3.76 5.23
CA LEU A 298 -2.05 -3.86 5.21
C LEU A 298 -2.72 -2.48 5.25
N LEU A 299 -1.96 -1.38 5.19
CA LEU A 299 -2.48 -0.03 5.40
C LEU A 299 -3.63 0.30 4.45
N PHE A 300 -3.51 -0.08 3.18
CA PHE A 300 -4.49 0.20 2.14
C PHE A 300 -5.50 -0.94 1.93
N GLY A 301 -5.61 -1.85 2.91
CA GLY A 301 -6.49 -3.02 2.89
C GLY A 301 -5.97 -4.13 1.97
N GLY A 302 -6.57 -5.32 2.10
CA GLY A 302 -6.49 -6.43 1.16
C GLY A 302 -5.12 -7.05 0.88
N GLY A 303 -5.16 -8.29 0.42
CA GLY A 303 -3.94 -9.04 0.06
C GLY A 303 -3.26 -9.75 1.23
N SER A 304 -2.23 -10.52 0.90
CA SER A 304 -1.41 -11.25 1.86
C SER A 304 -0.22 -10.39 2.29
N PRO A 305 0.13 -10.30 3.59
CA PRO A 305 1.32 -9.58 4.05
C PRO A 305 2.63 -10.28 3.60
N ASP A 306 2.51 -11.51 3.10
CA ASP A 306 3.63 -12.29 2.59
C ASP A 306 3.95 -11.91 1.12
N MET A 307 4.92 -11.01 1.00
CA MET A 307 5.48 -10.54 -0.28
C MET A 307 6.39 -11.55 -0.96
N GLY A 308 6.67 -12.70 -0.34
CA GLY A 308 7.54 -13.72 -0.88
C GLY A 308 7.07 -14.22 -2.26
N ASN A 309 7.97 -14.89 -2.96
CA ASN A 309 7.65 -15.57 -4.20
C ASN A 309 6.59 -16.67 -3.96
N SER A 310 6.02 -17.16 -5.05
CA SER A 310 5.19 -18.37 -4.99
C SER A 310 5.95 -19.52 -4.34
N GLU A 311 5.26 -20.29 -3.51
CA GLU A 311 5.76 -21.55 -2.96
C GLU A 311 6.13 -22.50 -4.11
N ASP A 312 7.27 -23.16 -3.99
CA ASP A 312 7.62 -24.25 -4.88
C ASP A 312 6.83 -25.51 -4.48
N LEU A 313 6.05 -26.05 -5.41
CA LEU A 313 5.28 -27.27 -5.19
C LEU A 313 6.07 -28.54 -5.51
N SER A 314 7.34 -28.42 -5.92
CA SER A 314 8.18 -29.58 -6.22
C SER A 314 8.35 -30.48 -5.00
N GLY A 315 8.01 -31.76 -5.15
CA GLY A 315 8.07 -32.75 -4.06
C GLY A 315 6.92 -32.68 -3.04
N VAL A 316 5.91 -31.82 -3.24
CA VAL A 316 4.71 -31.80 -2.40
C VAL A 316 3.76 -32.92 -2.81
N GLU A 317 3.45 -33.82 -1.88
CA GLU A 317 2.44 -34.88 -2.07
C GLU A 317 1.14 -34.51 -1.36
N PHE A 318 0.11 -34.19 -2.13
CA PHE A 318 -1.19 -33.87 -1.56
C PHE A 318 -1.93 -35.11 -1.07
N ILE A 319 -2.51 -35.00 0.12
CA ILE A 319 -3.38 -36.02 0.70
C ILE A 319 -4.80 -35.82 0.18
N ASN A 320 -5.38 -36.90 -0.34
CA ASN A 320 -6.77 -36.90 -0.79
C ASN A 320 -7.72 -36.87 0.42
N GLY A 321 -8.58 -35.84 0.46
CA GLY A 321 -9.68 -35.75 1.41
C GLY A 321 -10.89 -36.61 1.02
N THR A 322 -11.94 -36.59 1.85
CA THR A 322 -13.18 -37.33 1.58
C THR A 322 -14.21 -36.53 0.79
N ARG A 323 -14.12 -35.19 0.81
CA ARG A 323 -14.97 -34.30 0.02
C ARG A 323 -14.43 -34.19 -1.42
N PRO A 324 -15.30 -34.27 -2.44
CA PRO A 324 -14.88 -34.04 -3.82
C PRO A 324 -14.39 -32.59 -3.98
N GLY A 325 -13.23 -32.42 -4.61
CA GLY A 325 -12.72 -31.12 -5.01
C GLY A 325 -13.02 -30.81 -6.48
N ASN A 326 -12.53 -29.67 -6.96
CA ASN A 326 -12.59 -29.29 -8.37
C ASN A 326 -11.19 -29.07 -8.96
N PRO A 327 -10.57 -30.11 -9.57
CA PRO A 327 -9.25 -29.99 -10.19
C PRO A 327 -9.21 -28.96 -11.32
N GLY A 328 -10.28 -28.83 -12.11
CA GLY A 328 -10.35 -27.87 -13.21
C GLY A 328 -10.27 -26.42 -12.72
N LEU A 329 -10.93 -26.10 -11.62
CA LEU A 329 -10.80 -24.79 -10.96
C LEU A 329 -9.41 -24.58 -10.38
N VAL A 330 -8.83 -25.61 -9.76
CA VAL A 330 -7.46 -25.52 -9.21
C VAL A 330 -6.44 -25.23 -10.32
N ASP A 331 -6.54 -25.91 -11.46
CA ASP A 331 -5.67 -25.67 -12.60
C ASP A 331 -5.90 -24.29 -13.21
N LEU A 332 -7.16 -23.83 -13.25
CA LEU A 332 -7.48 -22.45 -13.65
C LEU A 332 -6.81 -21.43 -12.75
N ALA A 333 -6.96 -21.55 -11.43
CA ALA A 333 -6.36 -20.65 -10.47
C ALA A 333 -4.83 -20.65 -10.60
N LYS A 334 -4.20 -21.83 -10.72
CA LYS A 334 -2.76 -21.97 -10.93
C LYS A 334 -2.27 -21.27 -12.21
N ARG A 335 -3.04 -21.30 -13.30
CA ARG A 335 -2.70 -20.57 -14.55
C ARG A 335 -2.68 -19.05 -14.37
N GLN A 336 -3.34 -18.52 -13.34
CA GLN A 336 -3.31 -17.09 -13.05
C GLN A 336 -2.05 -16.67 -12.29
N VAL A 337 -1.27 -17.60 -11.73
CA VAL A 337 -0.07 -17.29 -10.95
C VAL A 337 0.90 -16.46 -11.80
N GLY A 338 1.33 -15.31 -11.25
CA GLY A 338 2.15 -14.33 -11.94
C GLY A 338 1.38 -13.14 -12.50
N ASN A 339 0.05 -13.18 -12.60
CA ASN A 339 -0.75 -12.00 -12.96
C ASN A 339 -0.66 -10.93 -11.86
N VAL A 340 -0.26 -9.71 -12.24
CA VAL A 340 -0.05 -8.55 -11.36
C VAL A 340 -1.20 -7.54 -11.54
N GLY A 341 -1.55 -6.79 -10.49
CA GLY A 341 -2.51 -5.67 -10.54
C GLY A 341 -4.00 -6.06 -10.61
N GLY A 342 -4.31 -7.31 -10.97
CA GLY A 342 -5.63 -7.90 -10.81
C GLY A 342 -6.74 -7.40 -11.74
N TYR A 343 -6.40 -6.60 -12.76
CA TYR A 343 -7.37 -5.98 -13.70
C TYR A 343 -8.47 -6.93 -14.18
N PRO A 344 -8.17 -8.16 -14.66
CA PRO A 344 -9.21 -9.07 -15.14
C PRO A 344 -10.25 -9.45 -14.09
N TYR A 345 -9.92 -9.40 -12.79
CA TYR A 345 -10.78 -9.90 -11.73
C TYR A 345 -11.69 -8.81 -11.17
N TRP A 346 -11.13 -7.65 -10.81
CA TRP A 346 -11.94 -6.57 -10.24
C TRP A 346 -12.80 -5.89 -11.32
N SER A 347 -12.31 -5.79 -12.56
CA SER A 347 -13.11 -5.28 -13.69
C SER A 347 -14.27 -6.22 -14.01
N TRP A 348 -14.01 -7.53 -14.13
CA TRP A 348 -15.07 -8.53 -14.33
C TRP A 348 -16.14 -8.50 -13.22
N TYR A 349 -15.71 -8.26 -11.97
CA TYR A 349 -16.64 -8.18 -10.85
C TYR A 349 -17.61 -7.00 -10.99
N GLY A 350 -17.19 -5.92 -11.66
CA GLY A 350 -17.96 -4.70 -11.91
C GLY A 350 -17.37 -3.45 -11.26
N PHE A 351 -16.09 -3.47 -10.85
CA PHE A 351 -15.40 -2.27 -10.38
C PHE A 351 -14.79 -1.51 -11.57
N ASN A 352 -14.97 -0.19 -11.57
CA ASN A 352 -14.48 0.70 -12.62
C ASN A 352 -13.06 1.21 -12.35
N SER A 353 -12.46 0.86 -11.21
CA SER A 353 -11.10 1.20 -10.83
C SER A 353 -10.49 0.08 -9.99
N ARG A 354 -9.15 0.12 -9.83
CA ARG A 354 -8.41 -0.88 -9.04
C ARG A 354 -8.89 -0.87 -7.59
N VAL A 355 -9.30 -2.05 -7.12
CA VAL A 355 -9.63 -2.30 -5.70
C VAL A 355 -8.80 -3.47 -5.18
N GLU A 356 -8.80 -3.66 -3.87
CA GLU A 356 -8.27 -4.88 -3.26
C GLU A 356 -9.02 -6.12 -3.77
N TRP A 357 -8.33 -6.97 -4.52
CA TRP A 357 -8.98 -7.85 -5.49
C TRP A 357 -8.92 -9.35 -5.15
N CYS A 358 -8.49 -9.71 -3.94
CA CYS A 358 -8.41 -11.11 -3.50
C CYS A 358 -9.75 -11.86 -3.58
N ALA A 359 -10.84 -11.25 -3.09
CA ALA A 359 -12.19 -11.80 -3.18
C ALA A 359 -12.74 -11.80 -4.61
N CYS A 360 -12.47 -10.75 -5.39
CA CYS A 360 -12.82 -10.69 -6.81
C CYS A 360 -12.17 -11.85 -7.58
N PHE A 361 -10.90 -12.15 -7.31
CA PHE A 361 -10.18 -13.28 -7.91
C PHE A 361 -10.83 -14.62 -7.58
N VAL A 362 -11.19 -14.86 -6.31
CA VAL A 362 -11.84 -16.11 -5.90
C VAL A 362 -13.21 -16.25 -6.58
N SER A 363 -14.01 -15.18 -6.59
CA SER A 363 -15.31 -15.13 -7.28
C SER A 363 -15.18 -15.34 -8.79
N TRP A 364 -14.17 -14.75 -9.42
CA TRP A 364 -13.88 -14.93 -10.84
C TRP A 364 -13.55 -16.40 -11.14
N CYS A 365 -12.68 -17.03 -10.34
CA CYS A 365 -12.36 -18.44 -10.52
C CYS A 365 -13.58 -19.35 -10.38
N TYR A 366 -14.48 -19.07 -9.42
CA TYR A 366 -15.74 -19.80 -9.28
C TYR A 366 -16.64 -19.64 -10.51
N ASN A 367 -16.77 -18.42 -11.02
CA ASN A 367 -17.56 -18.14 -12.21
C ASN A 367 -17.03 -18.87 -13.44
N GLN A 368 -15.72 -18.80 -13.68
CA GLN A 368 -15.07 -19.49 -14.78
C GLN A 368 -15.17 -21.03 -14.68
N ALA A 369 -15.34 -21.56 -13.47
CA ALA A 369 -15.61 -22.97 -13.22
C ALA A 369 -17.11 -23.34 -13.33
N GLY A 370 -17.94 -22.44 -13.85
CA GLY A 370 -19.38 -22.66 -14.07
C GLY A 370 -20.24 -22.50 -12.82
N LYS A 371 -19.72 -21.91 -11.73
CA LYS A 371 -20.50 -21.61 -10.51
C LYS A 371 -20.78 -20.11 -10.45
N SER A 372 -22.04 -19.71 -10.63
CA SER A 372 -22.44 -18.31 -10.51
C SER A 372 -22.36 -17.77 -9.08
N GLU A 373 -22.41 -18.65 -8.09
CA GLU A 373 -22.28 -18.36 -6.67
C GLU A 373 -21.31 -19.36 -6.01
N PRO A 374 -20.55 -18.93 -4.98
CA PRO A 374 -20.58 -17.61 -4.34
C PRO A 374 -19.92 -16.52 -5.18
N ARG A 375 -20.55 -15.33 -5.23
CA ARG A 375 -19.99 -14.11 -5.82
C ARG A 375 -19.87 -13.01 -4.76
N PHE A 376 -18.64 -12.64 -4.42
CA PHE A 376 -18.31 -11.65 -3.39
C PHE A 376 -17.02 -10.87 -3.71
N ALA A 377 -16.98 -9.61 -3.29
CA ALA A 377 -15.79 -8.75 -3.38
C ALA A 377 -15.25 -8.34 -1.99
N GLY A 378 -16.01 -8.59 -0.93
CA GLY A 378 -15.56 -8.36 0.45
C GLY A 378 -15.36 -9.68 1.21
N CYS A 379 -14.19 -9.86 1.84
CA CYS A 379 -13.89 -11.05 2.63
C CYS A 379 -14.85 -11.18 3.84
N GLN A 380 -14.81 -10.23 4.78
CA GLN A 380 -15.62 -10.25 6.01
C GLN A 380 -17.08 -9.87 5.78
N SER A 381 -17.34 -8.91 4.89
CA SER A 381 -18.68 -8.32 4.74
C SER A 381 -19.61 -9.13 3.83
N GLN A 382 -19.05 -9.96 2.94
CA GLN A 382 -19.83 -10.71 1.94
C GLN A 382 -19.49 -12.20 1.93
N GLY A 383 -18.22 -12.56 1.71
CA GLY A 383 -17.79 -13.96 1.57
C GLY A 383 -18.06 -14.80 2.81
N VAL A 384 -17.54 -14.39 3.97
CA VAL A 384 -17.75 -15.11 5.24
C VAL A 384 -19.25 -15.26 5.57
N PRO A 385 -20.07 -14.20 5.56
CA PRO A 385 -21.52 -14.31 5.79
C PRO A 385 -22.24 -15.23 4.80
N TRP A 386 -21.86 -15.22 3.52
CA TRP A 386 -22.46 -16.10 2.51
C TRP A 386 -22.22 -17.57 2.86
N PHE A 387 -20.97 -17.95 3.11
CA PHE A 387 -20.65 -19.35 3.46
C PHE A 387 -21.32 -19.77 4.77
N GLN A 388 -21.40 -18.88 5.76
CA GLN A 388 -22.08 -19.15 7.02
C GLN A 388 -23.59 -19.35 6.84
N SER A 389 -24.26 -18.48 6.07
CA SER A 389 -25.71 -18.56 5.88
C SER A 389 -26.14 -19.78 5.06
N HIS A 390 -25.26 -20.31 4.21
CA HIS A 390 -25.49 -21.53 3.44
C HIS A 390 -25.07 -22.81 4.17
N GLY A 391 -24.62 -22.72 5.43
CA GLY A 391 -24.13 -23.87 6.19
C GLY A 391 -22.83 -24.47 5.62
N GLN A 392 -22.11 -23.68 4.82
CA GLN A 392 -20.90 -24.05 4.09
C GLN A 392 -19.64 -23.42 4.73
N TRP A 393 -19.63 -23.26 6.06
CA TRP A 393 -18.50 -22.67 6.78
C TRP A 393 -17.81 -23.70 7.68
N GLY A 394 -16.51 -23.87 7.47
CA GLY A 394 -15.62 -24.60 8.38
C GLY A 394 -14.76 -23.61 9.17
N GLY A 395 -14.76 -23.67 10.50
CA GLY A 395 -13.85 -22.84 11.30
C GLY A 395 -12.37 -23.23 11.11
N ARG A 396 -11.45 -22.43 11.68
CA ARG A 396 -10.03 -22.81 11.78
C ARG A 396 -9.88 -24.24 12.31
N GLY A 397 -9.01 -25.02 11.66
CA GLY A 397 -8.79 -26.44 12.01
C GLY A 397 -9.83 -27.41 11.44
N TYR A 398 -10.73 -26.96 10.56
CA TYR A 398 -11.62 -27.86 9.83
C TYR A 398 -10.78 -28.87 9.02
N ALA A 399 -10.95 -30.16 9.31
CA ALA A 399 -10.07 -31.20 8.78
C ALA A 399 -10.41 -31.63 7.34
N ASN A 400 -11.67 -31.51 6.92
CA ASN A 400 -12.15 -32.07 5.66
C ASN A 400 -12.24 -31.00 4.54
N ILE A 401 -11.16 -30.24 4.36
CA ILE A 401 -11.04 -29.29 3.25
C ILE A 401 -10.87 -30.02 1.92
N ALA A 402 -11.37 -29.42 0.85
CA ALA A 402 -11.28 -29.95 -0.51
C ALA A 402 -10.60 -28.94 -1.45
N PRO A 403 -9.85 -29.41 -2.47
CA PRO A 403 -9.34 -28.52 -3.51
C PRO A 403 -10.49 -27.75 -4.18
N GLY A 404 -10.38 -26.43 -4.23
CA GLY A 404 -11.40 -25.50 -4.69
C GLY A 404 -12.22 -24.83 -3.57
N ASP A 405 -12.11 -25.27 -2.32
CA ASP A 405 -12.66 -24.51 -1.18
C ASP A 405 -12.01 -23.12 -1.06
N ALA A 406 -12.74 -22.16 -0.53
CA ALA A 406 -12.18 -20.87 -0.13
C ALA A 406 -11.48 -21.03 1.23
N ILE A 407 -10.39 -20.31 1.45
CA ILE A 407 -9.76 -20.14 2.76
C ILE A 407 -9.68 -18.66 3.07
N PHE A 408 -10.13 -18.27 4.25
CA PHE A 408 -10.16 -16.88 4.70
C PHE A 408 -9.14 -16.66 5.82
N PHE A 409 -8.53 -15.48 5.80
CA PHE A 409 -7.54 -15.08 6.77
C PHE A 409 -7.92 -13.81 7.52
N ASP A 410 -7.53 -13.80 8.79
CA ASP A 410 -7.66 -12.73 9.77
C ASP A 410 -6.22 -12.42 10.20
N TRP A 411 -5.56 -11.53 9.47
CA TRP A 411 -4.11 -11.34 9.55
C TRP A 411 -3.69 -10.71 10.86
N ASP A 412 -4.48 -9.76 11.35
CA ASP A 412 -4.23 -9.03 12.59
C ASP A 412 -4.97 -9.62 13.80
N LEU A 413 -5.77 -10.68 13.59
CA LEU A 413 -6.53 -11.41 14.60
C LEU A 413 -7.57 -10.52 15.31
N ASP A 414 -8.12 -9.54 14.60
CA ASP A 414 -9.16 -8.65 15.09
C ASP A 414 -10.57 -9.27 15.03
N GLY A 415 -10.69 -10.44 14.39
CA GLY A 415 -11.96 -11.15 14.21
C GLY A 415 -12.68 -10.80 12.91
N SER A 416 -12.10 -9.96 12.05
CA SER A 416 -12.48 -9.70 10.66
C SER A 416 -11.78 -10.67 9.71
N ALA A 417 -12.11 -10.65 8.44
CA ALA A 417 -11.42 -11.40 7.40
C ALA A 417 -10.85 -10.38 6.43
N ASP A 418 -9.54 -10.39 6.27
CA ASP A 418 -8.78 -9.44 5.46
C ASP A 418 -8.49 -10.00 4.07
N HIS A 419 -8.35 -11.33 3.99
CA HIS A 419 -7.90 -12.00 2.78
C HIS A 419 -8.62 -13.32 2.56
N VAL A 420 -8.62 -13.74 1.29
CA VAL A 420 -9.20 -14.99 0.85
C VAL A 420 -8.38 -15.59 -0.29
N GLY A 421 -8.26 -16.92 -0.29
CA GLY A 421 -7.61 -17.71 -1.32
C GLY A 421 -8.42 -18.93 -1.72
N ILE A 422 -7.92 -19.64 -2.73
CA ILE A 422 -8.43 -20.96 -3.15
C ILE A 422 -7.51 -22.03 -2.61
N VAL A 423 -8.06 -22.99 -1.86
CA VAL A 423 -7.34 -24.20 -1.44
C VAL A 423 -7.03 -25.05 -2.67
N ILE A 424 -5.76 -25.42 -2.87
CA ILE A 424 -5.36 -26.36 -3.93
C ILE A 424 -5.02 -27.75 -3.38
N GLY A 425 -4.76 -27.88 -2.08
CA GLY A 425 -4.51 -29.16 -1.42
C GLY A 425 -3.89 -29.01 -0.03
N THR A 426 -3.63 -30.15 0.61
CA THR A 426 -2.90 -30.24 1.88
C THR A 426 -1.96 -31.44 1.86
N ASP A 427 -0.80 -31.33 2.49
CA ASP A 427 0.13 -32.46 2.71
C ASP A 427 -0.05 -33.11 4.10
N GLY A 428 -1.11 -32.73 4.83
CA GLY A 428 -1.38 -33.16 6.21
C GLY A 428 -0.73 -32.32 7.30
N SER A 429 0.21 -31.43 6.94
CA SER A 429 0.84 -30.46 7.85
C SER A 429 0.52 -29.02 7.46
N ARG A 430 0.45 -28.75 6.16
CA ARG A 430 0.21 -27.45 5.55
C ARG A 430 -0.99 -27.49 4.63
N VAL A 431 -1.67 -26.37 4.52
CA VAL A 431 -2.61 -26.08 3.44
C VAL A 431 -1.90 -25.25 2.39
N TYR A 432 -2.15 -25.58 1.12
CA TYR A 432 -1.60 -24.89 -0.04
C TYR A 432 -2.72 -24.17 -0.76
N THR A 433 -2.42 -22.96 -1.22
CA THR A 433 -3.42 -22.04 -1.77
C THR A 433 -2.93 -21.39 -3.05
N VAL A 434 -3.88 -20.96 -3.88
CA VAL A 434 -3.64 -19.91 -4.88
C VAL A 434 -4.40 -18.67 -4.42
N GLU A 435 -3.70 -17.55 -4.33
CA GLU A 435 -4.19 -16.31 -3.75
C GLU A 435 -3.99 -15.17 -4.73
N GLY A 436 -5.07 -14.49 -5.09
CA GLY A 436 -5.01 -13.22 -5.79
C GLY A 436 -4.60 -12.12 -4.82
N ASN A 437 -3.95 -11.07 -5.31
CA ASN A 437 -3.53 -9.92 -4.52
C ASN A 437 -2.54 -10.24 -3.39
N SER A 438 -1.79 -11.33 -3.53
CA SER A 438 -0.66 -11.66 -2.66
C SER A 438 0.58 -10.87 -3.10
N GLY A 439 0.78 -9.71 -2.50
CA GLY A 439 1.78 -8.75 -2.96
C GLY A 439 1.44 -8.16 -4.34
N ASP A 440 0.16 -7.81 -4.54
CA ASP A 440 -0.43 -7.34 -5.80
C ASP A 440 -0.27 -8.31 -6.99
N ALA A 441 -0.10 -9.60 -6.71
CA ALA A 441 -0.03 -10.64 -7.73
C ALA A 441 -0.79 -11.90 -7.32
N CYS A 442 -1.13 -12.73 -8.31
CA CYS A 442 -1.57 -14.10 -8.07
C CYS A 442 -0.37 -14.97 -7.69
N LYS A 443 -0.39 -15.60 -6.52
CA LYS A 443 0.71 -16.44 -6.02
C LYS A 443 0.23 -17.75 -5.43
N ILE A 444 1.10 -18.75 -5.44
CA ILE A 444 0.91 -19.97 -4.65
C ILE A 444 1.48 -19.69 -3.26
N LYS A 445 0.68 -19.90 -2.22
CA LYS A 445 1.14 -19.77 -0.83
C LYS A 445 0.91 -21.08 -0.09
N SER A 446 1.56 -21.21 1.07
CA SER A 446 1.36 -22.34 1.95
C SER A 446 1.39 -21.91 3.41
N TYR A 447 0.56 -22.54 4.23
CA TYR A 447 0.40 -22.21 5.64
C TYR A 447 0.33 -23.47 6.48
N ASP A 448 0.85 -23.42 7.71
CA ASP A 448 0.57 -24.48 8.69
C ASP A 448 -0.96 -24.60 8.87
N LEU A 449 -1.49 -25.83 8.93
CA LEU A 449 -2.93 -26.05 9.09
C LEU A 449 -3.49 -25.43 10.38
N ASN A 450 -2.65 -25.24 11.39
CA ASN A 450 -2.99 -24.60 12.66
C ASN A 450 -2.61 -23.11 12.70
N TYR A 451 -2.26 -22.52 11.56
CA TYR A 451 -1.86 -21.12 11.51
C TYR A 451 -2.98 -20.23 12.07
N GLN A 452 -2.64 -19.41 13.06
CA GLN A 452 -3.63 -18.69 13.85
C GLN A 452 -4.43 -17.70 13.01
N CYS A 453 -3.82 -17.11 11.99
CA CYS A 453 -4.49 -16.18 11.08
C CYS A 453 -5.44 -16.87 10.10
N ILE A 454 -5.47 -18.21 10.02
CA ILE A 454 -6.57 -18.88 9.31
C ILE A 454 -7.85 -18.63 10.10
N LYS A 455 -8.78 -17.89 9.50
CA LYS A 455 -10.09 -17.63 10.09
C LYS A 455 -11.01 -18.84 9.94
N GLY A 456 -11.00 -19.42 8.75
CA GLY A 456 -11.84 -20.54 8.38
C GLY A 456 -11.88 -20.76 6.88
N TYR A 457 -12.80 -21.61 6.46
CA TYR A 457 -12.92 -22.14 5.11
C TYR A 457 -14.35 -22.01 4.62
N GLY A 458 -14.49 -21.56 3.38
CA GLY A 458 -15.73 -21.64 2.62
C GLY A 458 -15.79 -22.98 1.88
N LEU A 459 -16.67 -23.86 2.33
CA LEU A 459 -16.76 -25.26 1.90
C LEU A 459 -17.63 -25.37 0.65
N MET A 460 -17.01 -25.52 -0.52
CA MET A 460 -17.71 -25.62 -1.79
C MET A 460 -18.34 -27.01 -1.99
N ASN A 461 -19.54 -27.03 -2.58
CA ASN A 461 -20.22 -28.27 -2.95
C ASN A 461 -20.02 -28.52 -4.45
N TRP A 462 -19.02 -29.33 -4.79
CA TRP A 462 -18.59 -29.61 -6.17
C TRP A 462 -19.37 -30.72 -6.88
N ASN A 463 -20.41 -31.25 -6.24
CA ASN A 463 -21.26 -32.31 -6.77
C ASN A 463 -21.90 -31.96 -8.12
#